data_AF-A0A654TS25-F1
#
_entry.id   AF-A0A654TS25-F1
#
_cell.length_a   1.000
_cell.length_b   1.000
_cell.length_c   1.000
_cell.angle_alpha   90.00
_cell.angle_beta   90.00
_cell.angle_gamma   90.00
#
_symmetry.space_group_name_H-M   'P 1'
#
loop_
_entity.id
_entity.type
_entity.pdbx_description
1 polymer ?
#
loop_
_entity_poly.entity_id
_entity_poly.type
_entity_poly.pdbx_seq_one_letter_code
_entity_poly.pdbx_strand_id
1 'polypeptide(L)' 'MVDPDATWTVTGADLASRSANTPFESMSLPATVTATLLRGKVTARDGKIRA' A
#
# COMPACT_ATOMS: atom_id res chain seq x y z
N MET A 1 -8.64 3.80 -5.04
CA MET A 1 -9.41 2.55 -5.15
C MET A 1 -8.88 1.60 -4.10
N VAL A 2 -9.78 0.87 -3.46
CA VAL A 2 -9.47 -0.03 -2.35
C VAL A 2 -10.16 -1.35 -2.65
N ASP A 3 -9.46 -2.46 -2.44
CA ASP A 3 -10.06 -3.78 -2.31
C ASP A 3 -10.37 -4.02 -0.82
N PRO A 4 -11.65 -4.05 -0.41
CA PRO A 4 -12.04 -4.21 0.99
C PRO A 4 -11.89 -5.65 1.50
N ASP A 5 -11.85 -6.64 0.61
CA ASP A 5 -11.86 -8.06 0.98
C ASP A 5 -10.44 -8.64 1.12
N ALA A 6 -9.43 -7.90 0.64
CA ALA A 6 -8.03 -8.26 0.79
C ALA A 6 -7.59 -8.23 2.26
N THR A 7 -6.64 -9.10 2.62
CA THR A 7 -5.94 -9.09 3.90
C THR A 7 -4.45 -9.27 3.65
N TRP A 8 -3.61 -8.60 4.42
CA TRP A 8 -2.15 -8.67 4.28
C TRP A 8 -1.45 -8.48 5.62
N THR A 9 -0.24 -9.05 5.73
CA THR A 9 0.62 -8.86 6.90
C THR A 9 1.61 -7.74 6.61
N VAL A 10 1.78 -6.82 7.54
CA VAL A 10 2.74 -5.73 7.41
C VAL A 10 4.16 -6.25 7.53
N THR A 11 4.96 -5.96 6.52
CA THR A 11 6.42 -6.11 6.56
C THR A 11 7.06 -4.78 6.18
N GLY A 12 7.84 -4.20 7.10
CA GLY A 12 8.42 -2.86 6.92
C GLY A 12 9.27 -2.71 5.66
N ALA A 13 9.94 -3.78 5.23
CA ALA A 13 10.76 -3.81 4.02
C ALA A 13 9.94 -3.68 2.72
N ASP A 14 8.63 -3.99 2.74
CA ASP A 14 7.75 -3.91 1.58
C ASP A 14 7.11 -2.52 1.42
N LEU A 15 7.25 -1.64 2.42
CA LEU A 15 6.71 -0.28 2.37
C LEU A 15 7.60 0.63 1.52
N ALA A 16 6.98 1.61 0.85
CA ALA A 16 7.69 2.59 0.00
C ALA A 16 8.56 3.60 0.79
N SER A 17 8.51 3.56 2.13
CA SER A 17 9.33 4.42 2.98
C SER A 17 10.81 4.06 2.87
N ARG A 18 11.69 5.03 3.11
CA ARG A 18 13.14 4.76 3.21
C ARG A 18 13.51 3.96 4.48
N SER A 19 12.66 4.02 5.50
CA SER A 19 12.85 3.30 6.76
C SER A 19 11.92 2.09 6.82
N ALA A 20 12.42 0.99 7.39
CA ALA A 20 11.64 -0.21 7.67
C ALA A 20 11.05 -0.25 9.09
N ASN A 21 11.20 0.82 9.89
CA ASN A 21 10.63 0.87 11.23
C ASN A 21 9.13 1.22 11.20
N THR A 22 8.28 0.21 11.31
CA THR A 22 6.84 0.40 11.43
C THR A 22 6.35 -0.15 12.77
N PRO A 23 5.52 0.58 13.54
CA PRO A 23 4.93 0.04 14.76
C PRO A 23 3.90 -1.07 14.47
N PHE A 24 3.54 -1.25 13.20
CA PHE A 24 2.56 -2.23 12.75
C PHE A 24 3.19 -3.54 12.26
N GLU A 25 4.50 -3.72 12.39
CA GLU A 25 5.22 -4.92 11.92
C GLU A 25 4.51 -6.20 12.39
N SER A 26 4.36 -7.17 11.49
CA SER A 26 3.67 -8.46 11.74
C SER A 26 2.17 -8.37 12.05
N MET A 27 1.55 -7.18 12.04
CA MET A 27 0.09 -7.08 12.14
C MET A 27 -0.55 -7.51 10.83
N SER A 28 -1.64 -8.28 10.92
CA SER A 28 -2.54 -8.56 9.80
C SER A 28 -3.57 -7.44 9.70
N LEU A 29 -3.60 -6.73 8.57
CA LEU A 29 -4.49 -5.59 8.33
C LEU A 29 -5.50 -5.92 7.22
N PRO A 30 -6.77 -5.48 7.37
CA PRO A 30 -7.76 -5.61 6.33
C PRO A 30 -7.56 -4.55 5.24
N ALA A 31 -8.08 -4.84 4.06
CA ALA A 31 -8.11 -4.02 2.87
C ALA A 31 -6.73 -3.67 2.28
N THR A 32 -6.69 -3.42 0.97
CA THR A 32 -5.49 -2.94 0.28
C THR A 32 -5.82 -1.80 -0.68
N VAL A 33 -4.88 -0.87 -0.85
CA VAL A 33 -5.01 0.20 -1.87
C VAL A 33 -4.54 -0.36 -3.21
N THR A 34 -5.46 -0.50 -4.16
CA THR A 34 -5.15 -1.04 -5.50
C THR A 34 -4.75 0.06 -6.49
N ALA A 35 -5.24 1.29 -6.30
CA ALA A 35 -4.85 2.43 -7.13
C ALA A 35 -5.05 3.78 -6.43
N THR A 36 -4.18 4.75 -6.73
CA THR A 36 -4.34 6.16 -6.35
C THR A 36 -4.45 7.02 -7.61
N LEU A 37 -5.40 7.95 -7.60
CA LEU A 37 -5.62 8.88 -8.70
C LEU A 37 -5.48 10.32 -8.21
N LEU A 38 -4.85 11.16 -9.01
CA LEU A 38 -4.76 12.61 -8.80
C LEU A 38 -5.18 13.30 -10.09
N ARG A 39 -6.20 14.17 -10.03
CA ARG A 39 -6.70 14.95 -11.17
C ARG A 39 -7.03 14.10 -12.40
N GLY A 40 -7.69 12.97 -12.18
CA GLY A 40 -8.09 12.02 -13.24
C GLY A 40 -6.96 11.13 -13.78
N LYS A 41 -5.73 11.24 -13.26
CA LYS A 41 -4.58 10.40 -13.67
C LYS A 41 -4.21 9.41 -12.58
N VAL A 42 -3.92 8.16 -12.97
CA VAL A 42 -3.40 7.14 -12.06
C VAL A 42 -1.95 7.47 -11.69
N THR A 43 -1.68 7.69 -10.41
CA THR A 43 -0.34 8.01 -9.89
C THR A 43 0.33 6.81 -9.23
N ALA A 44 -0.46 5.86 -8.72
CA ALA A 44 0.02 4.58 -8.23
C ALA A 44 -0.99 3.47 -8.55
N ARG A 45 -0.49 2.27 -8.85
CA ARG A 45 -1.31 1.09 -9.10
C ARG A 45 -0.53 -0.16 -8.68
N ASP A 46 -1.19 -1.06 -7.96
CA ASP A 46 -0.62 -2.34 -7.52
C ASP A 46 0.76 -2.18 -6.83
N GLY A 47 0.85 -1.18 -5.93
CA GLY A 47 2.09 -0.87 -5.18
C GLY A 47 3.21 -0.20 -6.00
N LYS A 48 3.00 0.13 -7.27
CA LYS A 48 3.98 0.80 -8.13
C LYS A 48 3.58 2.25 -8.41
N ILE A 49 4.53 3.17 -8.29
CA ILE A 49 4.38 4.58 -8.66
C ILE A 49 4.54 4.71 -10.18
N ARG A 50 3.69 5.51 -10.82
CA ARG A 50 3.84 5.90 -12.23
C ARG A 50 4.42 7.32 -12.32
N ALA A 51 5.32 7.52 -13.27
CA ALA A 51 5.81 8.84 -13.66
C ALA A 51 4.77 9.60 -14.51
#